data_AF-A0A0J9WVL8-F1
#
_entry.id   AF-A0A0J9WVL8-F1
#
_cell.length_a   1.000
_cell.length_b   1.000
_cell.length_c   1.000
_cell.angle_alpha   90.00
_cell.angle_beta   90.00
_cell.angle_gamma   90.00
#
_symmetry.space_group_name_H-M   'P 1'
#
loop_
_entity.id
_entity.type
_entity.pdbx_description
1 polymer ?
#
loop_
_entity_poly.entity_id
_entity_poly.type
_entity_poly.pdbx_seq_one_letter_code
_entity_poly.pdbx_strand_id
1 'polypeptide(L)'
;MAIVADLTNTNYNYIIIRGGEAGCVTASRLAEALPDCKIPMIGAGPSGLDNKSILDLRSMDNLMGGEFDYGFKSTEQPNAISSICGPRCSMVVLATMVALLEHDVQKWQEAGAVR
;
A
#
# COMPACT_ATOMS: atom_id res chain seq x y z
N MET A 1 -1.45 -4.81 -18.46
CA MET A 1 -0.50 -4.46 -17.37
C MET A 1 0.88 -4.94 -17.82
N ALA A 2 1.92 -4.10 -17.73
CA ALA A 2 3.28 -4.45 -18.16
C ALA A 2 4.09 -4.90 -16.94
N ILE A 3 4.96 -5.90 -17.10
CA ILE A 3 5.97 -6.24 -16.09
C ILE A 3 7.22 -5.40 -16.32
N VAL A 4 8.08 -5.29 -15.29
CA VAL A 4 9.31 -4.49 -15.38
C VAL A 4 10.19 -4.90 -16.57
N ALA A 5 10.18 -6.19 -16.95
CA ALA A 5 10.92 -6.71 -18.10
C ALA A 5 10.42 -6.19 -19.46
N ASP A 6 9.19 -5.68 -19.55
CA ASP A 6 8.61 -5.13 -20.78
C ASP A 6 8.99 -3.66 -21.00
N LEU A 7 9.63 -3.01 -20.02
CA LEU A 7 9.97 -1.59 -20.08
C LEU A 7 11.17 -1.36 -21.00
N THR A 8 10.93 -0.69 -22.12
CA THR A 8 11.97 -0.32 -23.10
C THR A 8 12.67 1.01 -22.78
N ASN A 9 12.14 1.76 -21.79
CA ASN A 9 12.71 3.00 -21.31
C ASN A 9 12.52 3.11 -19.79
N THR A 10 13.56 3.53 -19.09
CA THR A 10 13.61 3.66 -17.63
C THR A 10 13.82 5.10 -17.16
N ASN A 11 13.75 6.07 -18.07
CA ASN A 11 13.89 7.48 -17.73
C ASN A 11 12.54 8.05 -17.26
N TYR A 12 12.44 8.26 -15.95
CA TYR A 12 11.26 8.75 -15.25
C TYR A 12 11.64 9.89 -14.31
N ASN A 13 10.70 10.83 -14.10
CA ASN A 13 10.92 11.95 -13.17
C ASN A 13 10.77 11.51 -11.71
N TYR A 14 9.83 10.61 -11.47
CA TYR A 14 9.52 10.04 -10.16
C TYR A 14 9.19 8.57 -10.32
N ILE A 15 9.43 7.78 -9.28
CA ILE A 15 9.02 6.37 -9.22
C ILE A 15 8.34 6.14 -7.88
N ILE A 16 7.13 5.56 -7.92
CA ILE A 16 6.39 5.21 -6.70
C ILE A 16 6.50 3.72 -6.48
N ILE A 17 7.16 3.35 -5.39
CA ILE A 17 7.32 1.95 -4.99
C ILE A 17 6.20 1.59 -4.03
N ARG A 18 5.41 0.59 -4.44
CA ARG A 18 4.17 0.09 -3.85
C ARG A 18 2.94 0.97 -4.04
N GLY A 19 1.96 0.41 -4.75
CA GLY A 19 0.61 0.97 -4.86
C GLY A 19 -0.29 0.69 -3.66
N GLY A 20 0.21 0.90 -2.45
CA GLY A 20 -0.65 0.96 -1.26
C GLY A 20 -1.50 2.24 -1.27
N GLU A 21 -2.23 2.50 -0.17
CA GLU A 21 -3.07 3.69 -0.02
C GLU A 21 -2.30 5.00 -0.29
N ALA A 22 -1.22 5.25 0.48
CA ALA A 22 -0.40 6.44 0.32
C ALA A 22 0.25 6.52 -1.07
N GLY A 23 0.67 5.39 -1.64
CA GLY A 23 1.26 5.32 -2.97
C GLY A 23 0.29 5.72 -4.07
N CYS A 24 -0.95 5.22 -4.02
CA CYS A 24 -1.99 5.56 -5.00
C CYS A 24 -2.39 7.04 -4.90
N VAL A 25 -2.58 7.56 -3.70
CA VAL A 25 -2.90 8.99 -3.48
C VAL A 25 -1.76 9.87 -4.00
N THR A 26 -0.51 9.55 -3.63
CA THR A 26 0.66 10.30 -4.09
C THR A 26 0.78 10.26 -5.62
N ALA A 27 0.58 9.09 -6.24
CA ALA A 27 0.63 8.93 -7.69
C ALA A 27 -0.41 9.81 -8.39
N SER A 28 -1.67 9.76 -7.93
CA SER A 28 -2.76 10.58 -8.50
C SER A 28 -2.45 12.06 -8.37
N ARG A 29 -2.06 12.53 -7.18
CA ARG A 29 -1.79 13.95 -6.92
C ARG A 29 -0.59 14.48 -7.70
N LEU A 30 0.47 13.68 -7.83
CA LEU A 30 1.63 14.07 -8.64
C LEU A 30 1.29 14.10 -10.14
N ALA A 31 0.51 13.13 -10.63
CA ALA A 31 0.08 13.11 -12.03
C ALA A 31 -0.83 14.30 -12.37
N GLU A 32 -1.70 14.70 -11.44
CA GLU A 32 -2.54 15.91 -11.58
C GLU A 32 -1.70 17.19 -11.58
N ALA A 33 -0.74 17.32 -10.67
CA ALA A 33 0.06 18.53 -10.51
C ALA A 33 1.17 18.70 -11.57
N LEU A 34 1.68 17.60 -12.12
CA LEU A 34 2.83 17.56 -13.01
C LEU A 34 2.52 16.74 -14.28
N PRO A 35 1.67 17.24 -15.20
CA PRO A 35 1.20 16.48 -16.37
C PRO A 35 2.31 16.08 -17.35
N ASP A 36 3.42 16.82 -17.36
CA ASP A 36 4.57 16.55 -18.23
C ASP A 36 5.54 15.51 -17.62
N CYS A 37 5.35 15.14 -16.35
CA CYS A 37 6.21 14.17 -15.68
C CYS A 37 5.73 12.73 -15.93
N LYS A 38 6.69 11.83 -16.15
CA LYS A 38 6.43 10.38 -16.23
C LYS A 38 6.64 9.75 -14.86
N ILE A 39 5.58 9.16 -14.30
CA ILE A 39 5.53 8.67 -12.92
C ILE A 39 4.98 7.23 -12.88
N PRO A 40 5.81 6.21 -13.11
CA PRO A 40 5.40 4.82 -12.94
C PRO A 40 5.18 4.48 -11.47
N MET A 41 4.16 3.66 -11.23
CA MET A 41 3.90 3.03 -9.94
C MET A 41 4.15 1.52 -10.06
N ILE A 42 4.97 0.98 -9.16
CA ILE A 42 5.41 -0.41 -9.19
C ILE A 42 4.88 -1.12 -7.95
N GLY A 43 4.06 -2.15 -8.15
CA GLY A 43 3.58 -3.05 -7.10
C GLY A 43 4.26 -4.42 -7.18
N ALA A 44 4.40 -5.11 -6.05
CA ALA A 44 4.98 -6.45 -6.00
C ALA A 44 3.94 -7.56 -6.23
N GLY A 45 2.65 -7.28 -6.06
CA GLY A 45 1.55 -8.20 -6.38
C GLY A 45 0.77 -7.78 -7.62
N PRO A 46 -0.20 -8.63 -8.03
CA PRO A 46 -1.03 -8.37 -9.20
C PRO A 46 -1.97 -7.18 -8.97
N SER A 47 -2.56 -6.68 -10.06
CA SER A 47 -3.64 -5.70 -9.99
C SER A 47 -4.93 -6.37 -9.50
N GLY A 48 -5.61 -5.75 -8.54
CA GLY A 48 -6.91 -6.20 -8.04
C GLY A 48 -8.12 -5.70 -8.84
N LEU A 49 -7.93 -4.85 -9.86
CA LEU A 49 -9.02 -4.12 -10.55
C LEU A 49 -10.09 -5.01 -11.18
N ASP A 50 -9.73 -6.20 -11.64
CA ASP A 50 -10.65 -7.13 -12.33
C ASP A 50 -11.05 -8.33 -11.46
N ASN A 51 -10.59 -8.38 -10.21
CA ASN A 51 -10.79 -9.52 -9.34
C ASN A 51 -11.95 -9.28 -8.35
N LYS A 52 -13.07 -9.94 -8.62
CA LYS A 52 -14.28 -9.81 -7.81
C LYS A 52 -14.12 -10.23 -6.34
N SER A 53 -13.22 -11.16 -6.03
CA SER A 53 -13.00 -11.57 -4.63
C SER A 53 -12.32 -10.47 -3.81
N ILE A 54 -11.56 -9.60 -4.48
CA ILE A 54 -10.88 -8.45 -3.87
C ILE A 54 -11.83 -7.28 -3.73
N LEU A 55 -12.68 -7.06 -4.73
CA LEU A 55 -13.62 -5.93 -4.76
C LEU A 55 -14.84 -6.14 -3.85
N ASP A 56 -15.12 -7.38 -3.45
CA ASP A 56 -16.21 -7.69 -2.51
C ASP A 56 -15.76 -7.53 -1.06
N LEU A 57 -15.98 -6.34 -0.49
CA LEU A 57 -15.61 -6.01 0.90
C LEU A 57 -16.18 -6.99 1.94
N ARG A 58 -17.33 -7.63 1.66
CA ARG A 58 -17.93 -8.63 2.56
C ARG A 58 -17.10 -9.91 2.67
N SER A 59 -16.26 -10.16 1.68
CA SER A 59 -15.40 -11.35 1.56
C SER A 59 -13.96 -11.06 1.97
N MET A 60 -13.67 -9.90 2.56
CA MET A 60 -12.31 -9.46 2.90
C MET A 60 -11.57 -10.46 3.80
N ASP A 61 -12.27 -11.09 4.74
CA ASP A 61 -11.67 -12.07 5.65
C ASP A 61 -11.10 -13.29 4.91
N ASN A 62 -11.67 -13.64 3.75
CA ASN A 62 -11.20 -14.74 2.92
C ASN A 62 -9.84 -14.46 2.27
N LEU A 63 -9.39 -13.20 2.26
CA LEU A 63 -8.09 -12.81 1.71
C LEU A 63 -6.96 -13.01 2.73
N MET A 64 -7.28 -13.10 4.03
CA MET A 64 -6.28 -13.30 5.09
C MET A 64 -5.64 -14.69 4.99
N GLY A 65 -4.31 -14.75 4.97
CA GLY A 65 -3.57 -16.00 4.77
C GLY A 65 -3.68 -16.61 3.37
N GLY A 66 -4.37 -15.94 2.43
CA GLY A 66 -4.50 -16.36 1.03
C GLY A 66 -3.35 -15.86 0.14
N GLU A 67 -3.51 -16.00 -1.16
CA GLU A 67 -2.50 -15.59 -2.17
C GLU A 67 -2.17 -14.09 -2.16
N PHE A 68 -3.06 -13.28 -1.59
CA PHE A 68 -2.95 -11.83 -1.52
C PHE A 68 -2.42 -11.32 -0.17
N ASP A 69 -2.00 -12.21 0.72
CA ASP A 69 -1.38 -11.87 2.00
C ASP A 69 0.11 -12.23 1.96
N TYR A 70 0.98 -11.27 2.30
CA TYR A 70 2.41 -11.56 2.43
C TYR A 70 2.72 -12.54 3.58
N GLY A 71 1.80 -12.72 4.53
CA GLY A 71 1.95 -13.67 5.61
C GLY A 71 3.12 -13.34 6.55
N PHE A 72 3.42 -12.05 6.73
CA PHE A 72 4.47 -11.63 7.65
C PHE A 72 4.11 -12.03 9.08
N LYS A 73 5.02 -12.76 9.72
CA LYS A 73 4.90 -13.19 11.11
C LYS A 73 5.81 -12.35 11.99
N SER A 74 5.35 -12.02 13.19
CA SER A 74 6.22 -11.46 14.20
C SER A 74 7.31 -12.47 14.58
N THR A 75 8.43 -11.97 15.10
CA THR A 75 9.33 -12.78 15.92
C THR A 75 8.63 -13.15 17.24
N GLU A 76 9.22 -14.07 18.01
CA GLU A 76 8.69 -14.39 19.34
C GLU A 76 8.71 -13.17 20.26
N GLN A 77 7.61 -12.95 20.97
CA GLN A 77 7.43 -11.83 21.89
C GLN A 77 7.17 -12.38 23.30
N PRO A 78 7.90 -11.92 24.34
CA PRO A 78 7.82 -12.50 25.68
C PRO A 78 6.42 -12.48 26.33
N ASN A 79 5.61 -11.48 25.98
CA ASN A 79 4.30 -11.22 26.59
C ASN A 79 3.17 -11.17 25.56
N ALA A 80 3.36 -11.75 24.38
CA ALA A 80 2.31 -11.83 23.36
C ALA A 80 2.21 -13.24 22.80
N ILE A 81 1.15 -13.48 22.04
CA ILE A 81 1.02 -14.72 21.27
C ILE A 81 2.23 -14.79 20.32
N SER A 82 2.96 -15.90 20.36
CA SER A 82 4.10 -16.11 19.46
C SER A 82 3.59 -16.23 18.02
N SER A 83 4.34 -15.68 17.07
CA SER A 83 4.02 -15.75 15.63
C SER A 83 2.66 -15.15 15.24
N ILE A 84 2.24 -14.05 15.87
CA ILE A 84 1.07 -13.30 15.39
C ILE A 84 1.27 -12.93 13.92
N CYS A 85 0.32 -13.32 13.08
CA CYS A 85 0.25 -12.92 11.69
C CYS A 85 -0.48 -11.58 11.61
N GLY A 86 0.24 -10.54 11.16
CA GLY A 86 -0.40 -9.28 10.77
C GLY A 86 -0.70 -9.36 9.29
N PRO A 87 -1.95 -9.51 8.85
CA PRO A 87 -2.26 -9.62 7.43
C PRO A 87 -1.79 -8.35 6.71
N ARG A 88 -0.99 -8.52 5.67
CA ARG A 88 -0.50 -7.41 4.84
C ARG A 88 -0.82 -7.71 3.40
N CYS A 89 -1.71 -6.90 2.83
CA CYS A 89 -2.09 -7.04 1.43
C CYS A 89 -0.86 -6.92 0.51
N SER A 90 -0.73 -7.87 -0.41
CA SER A 90 0.32 -7.90 -1.42
C SER A 90 0.00 -7.12 -2.69
N MET A 91 -1.19 -6.56 -2.74
CA MET A 91 -1.76 -5.95 -3.92
C MET A 91 -1.69 -4.44 -3.91
N VAL A 92 -1.88 -3.87 -5.09
CA VAL A 92 -2.17 -2.46 -5.26
C VAL A 92 -3.61 -2.23 -4.80
N VAL A 93 -3.79 -1.42 -3.76
CA VAL A 93 -5.00 -1.16 -2.95
C VAL A 93 -5.35 -2.25 -1.93
N LEU A 94 -5.20 -1.93 -0.63
CA LEU A 94 -6.17 -2.12 0.47
C LEU A 94 -5.45 -2.05 1.84
N ALA A 95 -5.66 -0.97 2.59
CA ALA A 95 -5.45 -0.91 4.05
C ALA A 95 -6.15 0.32 4.66
N THR A 96 -7.44 0.51 4.40
CA THR A 96 -8.20 1.67 4.92
C THR A 96 -8.87 1.34 6.24
N MET A 97 -8.20 1.50 7.38
CA MET A 97 -8.86 1.54 8.71
C MET A 97 -8.05 2.28 9.78
N VAL A 98 -7.56 3.49 9.52
CA VAL A 98 -7.06 4.36 10.62
C VAL A 98 -7.79 5.70 10.59
N ALA A 99 -8.76 5.87 11.47
CA ALA A 99 -9.26 7.18 11.82
C ALA A 99 -8.28 7.80 12.82
N LEU A 100 -7.54 8.82 12.39
CA LEU A 100 -6.65 9.57 13.28
C LEU A 100 -7.48 10.55 14.10
N LEU A 101 -7.23 10.58 15.41
CA LEU A 101 -7.79 11.62 16.28
C LEU A 101 -6.98 12.90 16.12
N GLU A 102 -7.66 14.05 16.14
CA GLU A 102 -7.02 15.36 16.00
C GLU A 102 -5.89 15.57 17.01
N HIS A 103 -6.12 15.18 18.26
CA HIS A 103 -5.12 15.24 19.33
C HIS A 103 -3.82 14.47 19.00
N ASP A 104 -3.91 13.34 18.29
CA ASP A 104 -2.73 12.56 17.94
C ASP A 104 -1.93 13.26 16.82
N VAL A 105 -2.62 13.92 15.89
CA VAL A 105 -1.99 14.73 14.84
C VAL A 105 -1.30 15.95 15.43
N GLN A 106 -1.92 16.62 16.41
CA GLN A 106 -1.33 17.77 17.12
C GLN A 106 -0.02 17.38 17.81
N LYS A 107 0.01 16.23 18.50
CA LYS A 107 1.24 15.71 19.12
C LYS A 107 2.36 15.48 18.10
N TRP A 108 2.04 15.01 16.90
CA TRP A 108 3.03 14.84 15.85
C TRP A 108 3.58 16.19 15.38
N GLN A 109 2.74 17.21 15.26
CA GLN A 109 3.18 18.56 14.93
C GLN A 109 4.09 19.16 16.03
N GLU A 110 3.72 19.02 17.30
CA GLU A 110 4.55 19.45 18.44
C GLU A 110 5.91 18.73 18.47
N ALA A 111 5.93 17.45 18.07
CA ALA A 111 7.15 16.66 17.91
C ALA A 111 7.95 16.99 16.63
N GLY A 112 7.46 17.89 15.78
CA GLY A 112 8.14 18.35 14.56
C GLY A 112 7.98 17.44 13.34
N ALA A 113 6.99 16.56 13.32
CA ALA A 113 6.72 15.67 12.18
C ALA A 113 6.20 16.42 10.93
N VAL A 114 5.66 17.63 11.12
CA VAL A 114 5.17 18.50 10.06
C VAL A 114 5.67 19.91 10.33
N ARG A 115 6.16 20.59 9.29
CA ARG A 115 6.72 21.94 9.36
C ARG A 115 5.81 22.95 8.67
#